data_AF-A0A7U9SSG6-F1
#
_entry.id   AF-A0A7U9SSG6-F1
#
_cell.length_a   1.000
_cell.length_b   1.000
_cell.length_c   1.000
_cell.angle_alpha   90.00
_cell.angle_beta   90.00
_cell.angle_gamma   90.00
#
_symmetry.space_group_name_H-M   'P 1'
#
loop_
_entity.id
_entity.type
_entity.pdbx_description
1 polymer ?
#
loop_
_entity_poly.entity_id
_entity_poly.type
_entity_poly.pdbx_seq_one_letter_code
_entity_poly.pdbx_strand_id
1 'polypeptide(L)' 'MDENHIYEAMEPSMESSTFILTDTPRSAVRKKGFPLDSLSIDIKTNRYYYDLPADKLKGASGGNGFLEFFQKILGCEKQ' A
#
# COMPACT_ATOMS: atom_id res chain seq x y z
N MET A 1 -5.35 -13.86 -16.95
CA MET A 1 -4.14 -13.01 -17.03
C MET A 1 -3.17 -13.74 -17.91
N ASP A 2 -2.80 -13.15 -19.04
CA ASP A 2 -1.77 -13.63 -19.95
C ASP A 2 -0.70 -12.55 -20.11
N GLU A 3 0.40 -12.89 -20.76
CA GLU A 3 1.56 -12.00 -20.92
C GLU A 3 1.31 -10.81 -21.86
N ASN A 4 0.17 -10.77 -22.56
CA ASN A 4 -0.14 -9.73 -23.54
C ASN A 4 -1.11 -8.66 -23.01
N HIS A 5 -1.75 -8.88 -21.86
CA HIS A 5 -2.71 -7.94 -21.28
C HIS A 5 -2.14 -7.30 -20.00
N ILE A 6 -1.61 -6.08 -20.16
CA ILE A 6 -1.17 -5.21 -19.07
C ILE A 6 -2.27 -4.20 -18.80
N TYR A 7 -2.71 -4.11 -17.54
CA TYR A 7 -3.72 -3.15 -17.10
C TYR A 7 -3.11 -2.20 -16.08
N GLU A 8 -3.27 -0.90 -16.30
CA GLU A 8 -2.73 0.16 -15.46
C GLU A 8 -3.85 1.09 -15.00
N ALA A 9 -3.79 1.55 -13.75
CA ALA A 9 -4.71 2.52 -13.18
C ALA A 9 -4.03 3.34 -12.10
N MET A 10 -4.48 4.59 -11.95
CA MET A 10 -4.09 5.49 -10.87
C MET A 10 -5.36 6.11 -10.30
N GLU A 11 -6.10 5.31 -9.54
CA GLU A 11 -7.41 5.66 -9.01
C GLU A 11 -7.33 6.01 -7.52
N PRO A 12 -8.10 7.02 -7.04
CA PRO A 12 -8.14 7.37 -5.62
C PRO A 12 -8.54 6.20 -4.70
N SER A 13 -9.33 5.24 -5.21
CA SER A 13 -9.72 4.04 -4.47
C SER A 13 -8.57 3.06 -4.19
N MET A 14 -7.46 3.19 -4.93
CA MET A 14 -6.22 2.43 -4.72
C MET A 14 -5.19 3.17 -3.87
N GLU A 15 -5.47 4.42 -3.49
CA GLU A 15 -4.54 5.18 -2.67
C GLU A 15 -4.33 4.50 -1.31
N SER A 16 -3.08 4.53 -0.87
CA SER A 16 -2.70 4.17 0.50
C SER A 16 -3.19 5.25 1.47
N SER A 17 -3.12 4.94 2.76
CA SER A 17 -3.24 5.99 3.78
C SER A 17 -2.13 7.03 3.64
N THR A 18 -2.42 8.29 3.96
CA THR A 18 -1.42 9.36 4.00
C THR A 18 -0.40 9.09 5.11
N PHE A 19 0.88 9.34 4.81
CA PHE A 19 2.00 9.16 5.74
C PHE A 19 3.02 10.28 5.57
N ILE A 20 3.91 10.41 6.55
CA ILE A 20 5.03 11.36 6.51
C ILE A 20 6.26 10.64 5.99
N LEU A 21 6.92 11.19 4.98
CA LEU A 21 8.23 10.73 4.54
C LEU A 21 9.31 11.48 5.31
N THR A 22 10.23 10.75 5.94
CA THR A 22 11.38 11.32 6.65
C THR A 22 12.69 11.03 5.92
N ASP A 23 13.65 11.95 6.06
CA ASP A 23 15.03 11.83 5.58
C ASP A 23 15.89 10.93 6.49
N THR A 24 15.43 10.64 7.70
CA THR A 24 16.12 9.83 8.69
C THR A 24 15.48 8.44 8.75
N PRO A 25 16.11 7.39 8.20
CA PRO A 25 15.54 6.05 8.23
C PRO A 25 15.48 5.48 9.64
N ARG A 26 14.40 4.76 9.96
CA ARG A 26 14.28 4.01 11.21
C ARG A 26 15.10 2.74 11.18
N SER A 27 16.08 2.72 12.08
CA SER A 27 17.02 1.63 12.36
C SER A 27 18.05 1.45 11.24
N ALA A 28 19.33 1.40 11.62
CA ALA A 28 20.44 1.07 10.72
C ALA A 28 20.33 -0.33 10.09
N VAL A 29 19.34 -1.12 10.52
CA VAL A 29 19.04 -2.47 10.05
C VAL A 29 18.09 -2.40 8.85
N ARG A 30 18.67 -2.38 7.64
CA ARG A 30 17.95 -2.55 6.38
C ARG A 30 17.46 -4.01 6.27
N LYS A 31 16.29 -4.33 6.82
CA LYS A 31 15.68 -5.64 6.58
C LYS A 31 15.12 -5.72 5.16
N LYS A 32 15.28 -6.89 4.54
CA LYS A 32 14.79 -7.17 3.18
C LYS A 32 13.26 -7.24 3.22
N GLY A 33 12.59 -6.48 2.36
CA GLY A 33 11.13 -6.40 2.32
C GLY A 33 10.67 -5.08 1.72
N PHE A 34 10.54 -4.06 2.57
CA PHE A 34 10.01 -2.75 2.18
C PHE A 34 10.92 -1.62 2.68
N PRO A 35 11.84 -1.10 1.85
CA PRO A 35 12.69 0.03 2.25
C PRO A 35 11.87 1.30 2.54
N LEU A 36 10.66 1.39 1.97
CA LEU A 36 9.73 2.49 2.20
C LEU A 36 9.23 2.54 3.65
N ASP A 37 8.97 1.39 4.29
CA ASP A 37 8.46 1.33 5.66
C ASP A 37 9.44 1.92 6.70
N SER A 38 10.74 1.92 6.37
CA SER A 38 11.78 2.54 7.19
C SER A 38 11.84 4.06 7.05
N LEU A 39 11.22 4.63 6.01
CA LEU A 39 11.17 6.08 5.74
C LEU A 39 9.76 6.66 5.94
N SER A 40 8.76 5.81 6.06
CA SER A 40 7.36 6.20 6.26
C SER A 40 7.01 6.23 7.74
N ILE A 41 6.42 7.32 8.19
CA ILE A 41 5.86 7.52 9.52
C ILE A 41 4.34 7.64 9.40
N ASP A 42 3.62 6.82 10.18
CA ASP A 42 2.16 6.92 10.28
C ASP A 42 1.77 8.19 11.05
N ILE A 43 0.90 9.00 10.44
CA ILE A 43 0.46 10.29 11.00
C ILE A 43 -0.28 10.10 12.33
N LYS A 44 -1.03 8.99 12.48
CA LYS A 44 -1.89 8.78 13.64
C LYS A 44 -1.11 8.40 14.89
N THR A 45 -0.06 7.58 14.73
CA THR A 45 0.73 7.05 15.84
C THR A 45 2.07 7.77 16.01
N ASN A 46 2.48 8.57 15.03
CA ASN A 46 3.80 9.20 14.95
C ASN A 46 4.94 8.18 15.09
N ARG A 47 4.72 6.97 14.56
CA ARG A 47 5.69 5.86 14.55
C ARG A 47 5.98 5.44 13.12
N TYR A 48 7.17 4.90 12.92
CA TYR A 48 7.53 4.31 11.64
C TYR A 48 6.64 3.12 11.35
N TYR A 49 6.28 2.95 10.07
CA TYR A 49 5.53 1.79 9.60
C TYR A 49 6.24 0.48 9.95
N TYR A 50 7.57 0.48 9.93
CA TYR A 50 8.39 -0.64 10.36
C TYR A 50 8.16 -1.07 11.82
N ASP A 51 7.85 -0.13 12.72
CA ASP A 51 7.63 -0.39 14.14
C ASP A 51 6.16 -0.75 14.45
N LEU A 52 5.26 -0.68 13.46
CA LEU A 52 3.86 -1.02 13.62
C LEU A 52 3.63 -2.53 13.55
N PRO A 53 2.70 -3.09 14.36
CA PRO A 53 2.37 -4.50 14.29
C PRO A 53 1.68 -4.81 12.95
N ALA A 54 1.89 -6.02 12.42
CA ALA A 54 1.41 -6.44 11.11
C ALA A 54 -0.10 -6.24 10.88
N ASP A 55 -0.92 -6.36 11.94
CA ASP A 55 -2.36 -6.13 11.83
C ASP A 55 -2.75 -4.66 11.58
N LYS A 56 -1.88 -3.69 11.94
CA LYS A 56 -2.07 -2.27 11.61
C LYS A 56 -1.66 -1.95 10.17
N LEU A 57 -0.77 -2.75 9.58
CA LEU A 57 -0.32 -2.58 8.18
C LEU A 57 -1.37 -3.05 7.17
N LYS A 58 -2.25 -3.98 7.54
CA LYS A 58 -3.33 -4.49 6.67
C LYS A 58 -4.31 -3.41 6.22
N GLY A 59 -4.49 -2.34 7.01
CA GLY A 59 -5.35 -1.20 6.64
C GLY A 59 -4.62 -0.08 5.90
N ALA A 60 -3.30 -0.15 5.79
CA ALA A 60 -2.50 0.88 5.13
C ALA A 60 -2.35 0.62 3.64
N SER A 61 -2.25 -0.64 3.22
CA SER A 61 -2.33 -1.00 1.81
C SER A 61 -3.76 -0.72 1.32
N GLY A 62 -3.88 0.17 0.34
CA GLY A 62 -5.15 0.69 -0.21
C GLY A 62 -6.25 -0.37 -0.31
N GLY A 63 -7.48 0.07 -0.01
CA GLY A 63 -8.65 -0.79 0.23
C GLY A 63 -9.11 -1.65 -0.95
N ASN A 64 -10.42 -1.79 -1.13
CA ASN A 64 -10.99 -2.62 -2.20
C ASN A 64 -10.67 -2.14 -3.63
N GLY A 65 -9.91 -1.04 -3.83
CA GLY A 65 -9.61 -0.47 -5.14
C GLY A 65 -8.96 -1.45 -6.12
N PHE A 66 -8.05 -2.32 -5.66
CA PHE A 66 -7.49 -3.37 -6.51
C PHE A 66 -8.54 -4.39 -6.94
N LEU A 67 -9.41 -4.80 -6.02
CA LEU A 67 -10.50 -5.74 -6.30
C LEU A 67 -11.53 -5.13 -7.27
N GLU A 68 -11.94 -3.88 -7.03
CA GLU A 68 -12.88 -3.14 -7.87
C GLU A 68 -12.32 -2.92 -9.28
N PHE A 69 -11.02 -2.64 -9.40
CA PHE A 69 -10.35 -2.50 -10.69
C PHE A 69 -10.40 -3.77 -11.52
N PHE A 70 -10.06 -4.91 -10.93
CA PHE A 70 -10.17 -6.18 -11.64
C PHE A 70 -11.62 -6.58 -11.93
N GLN A 71 -12.57 -6.25 -11.05
CA GLN A 71 -14.00 -6.43 -11.33
C GLN A 71 -14.46 -5.63 -12.56
N LYS A 72 -14.03 -4.36 -12.68
CA LYS A 72 -14.33 -3.51 -13.84
C LYS A 72 -13.72 -4.05 -15.13
N ILE A 73 -12.45 -4.46 -15.09
CA ILE A 73 -11.73 -4.97 -16.28
C ILE A 73 -12.28 -6.30 -16.76
N LEU A 74 -12.58 -7.21 -15.82
CA LEU A 74 -13.02 -8.57 -16.14
C LEU A 74 -14.55 -8.66 -16.36
N GLY A 75 -15.27 -7.54 -16.25
CA GLY A 75 -16.72 -7.48 -16.47
C GLY A 75 -17.53 -8.26 -15.42
N CYS A 76 -17.01 -8.41 -14.21
CA CYS A 76 -17.71 -9.13 -13.14
C CYS A 76 -18.72 -8.19 -12.47
N GLU A 77 -19.77 -7.80 -13.20
CA GLU A 77 -20.92 -7.09 -12.61
C GLU A 77 -21.59 -8.00 -11.58
N LYS A 78 -21.73 -7.52 -10.34
CA LYS A 78 -22.66 -8.15 -9.39
C LYS A 78 -24.08 -7.85 -9.88
N GLN A 79 -24.75 -8.87 -10.41
CA GLN A 79 -26.22 -8.87 -10.54
C GLN A 79 -26.88 -8.73 -9.17
#